data_AF-A0A945EVG6-F1
#
_entry.id   AF-A0A945EVG6-F1
#
_cell.length_a   1.000
_cell.length_b   1.000
_cell.length_c   1.000
_cell.angle_alpha   90.00
_cell.angle_beta   90.00
_cell.angle_gamma   90.00
#
_symmetry.space_group_name_H-M   'P 1'
#
loop_
_entity.id
_entity.type
_entity.pdbx_description
1 polymer ?
#
loop_
_entity_poly.entity_id
_entity_poly.type
_entity_poly.pdbx_seq_one_letter_code
_entity_poly.pdbx_strand_id
1 'polypeptide(L)' 'MFLGAYFTTGRIIFMIFFIISFITLMIYSYRKDLKNHQRYYKGAVKKVVIYGGLIIAVFVAIRFIWGQ' A
#
# COMPACT_ATOMS: atom_id res chain seq x y z
N MET A 1 6.14 3.27 40.09
CA MET A 1 6.73 4.62 39.95
C MET A 1 7.60 4.83 38.70
N PHE A 2 7.65 3.91 37.72
CA PHE A 2 8.48 4.10 36.51
C PHE A 2 7.78 4.81 35.34
N LEU A 3 6.44 4.73 35.24
CA LEU A 3 5.69 5.28 34.11
C LEU A 3 5.66 6.82 34.08
N GLY A 4 5.64 7.47 35.25
CA GLY A 4 5.62 8.95 35.34
C GLY A 4 6.86 9.62 34.77
N ALA A 5 8.02 8.93 34.75
CA ALA A 5 9.27 9.48 34.21
C ALA A 5 9.26 9.56 32.67
N TYR A 6 8.55 8.65 32.01
CA TYR A 6 8.51 8.58 30.54
C TYR A 6 7.35 9.39 29.95
N PHE A 7 6.23 9.50 30.68
CA PHE A 7 5.01 10.20 30.26
C PHE A 7 4.91 11.59 30.90
N THR A 8 5.90 12.44 30.66
CA THR A 8 5.81 13.84 31.08
C THR A 8 4.78 14.59 30.24
N THR A 9 4.15 15.62 30.81
CA THR A 9 3.13 16.44 30.13
C THR A 9 3.62 16.96 28.78
N GLY A 10 4.86 17.45 28.71
CA GLY A 10 5.47 17.94 27.46
C GLY A 10 5.63 16.86 26.39
N ARG A 11 6.01 15.64 26.78
CA ARG A 11 6.14 14.50 25.84
C ARG A 11 4.79 14.05 25.30
N ILE A 12 3.76 14.01 26.15
CA ILE A 12 2.39 13.67 25.75
C ILE A 12 1.87 14.70 24.74
N ILE A 13 2.03 16.00 25.03
CA ILE A 13 1.61 17.08 24.12
C ILE A 13 2.34 16.97 22.77
N PHE A 14 3.66 16.75 22.79
CA PHE A 14 4.44 16.57 21.57
C PHE A 14 3.98 15.36 20.75
N MET A 15 3.75 14.20 21.38
CA MET A 15 3.27 13.00 20.69
C MET A 15 1.93 13.24 20.00
N ILE A 16 0.97 13.86 20.71
CA ILE A 16 -0.35 14.16 20.16
C ILE A 16 -0.22 15.11 18.97
N PHE A 17 0.54 16.19 19.12
CA PHE A 17 0.79 17.15 18.05
C PHE A 17 1.43 16.48 16.83
N PHE A 18 2.49 15.69 17.05
CA PHE A 18 3.19 14.97 16.00
C PHE A 18 2.28 14.01 15.24
N ILE A 19 1.49 13.20 15.95
CA ILE A 19 0.56 12.25 15.33
C ILE A 19 -0.48 12.98 14.48
N ILE A 20 -1.06 14.07 14.99
CA ILE A 20 -2.06 14.85 14.24
C ILE A 20 -1.45 15.47 12.98
N SER A 21 -0.29 16.13 13.10
CA SER A 21 0.42 16.70 11.96
C SER A 21 0.79 15.63 10.93
N PHE A 22 1.30 14.48 11.39
CA PHE A 22 1.68 13.37 10.53
C PHE A 22 0.49 12.77 9.78
N ILE A 23 -0.62 12.50 10.46
CA ILE A 23 -1.86 11.99 9.83
C ILE A 23 -2.40 13.00 8.81
N THR A 24 -2.38 14.30 9.15
CA THR A 24 -2.84 15.35 8.24
C THR A 24 -2.01 15.38 6.96
N LEU A 25 -0.67 15.31 7.08
CA LEU A 25 0.24 15.25 5.94
C LEU A 25 0.04 13.97 5.12
N MET A 26 -0.17 12.82 5.77
CA MET A 26 -0.48 11.58 5.06
C MET A 26 -1.76 11.73 4.23
N ILE A 27 -2.85 12.22 4.83
CA ILE A 27 -4.11 12.43 4.12
C ILE A 27 -3.92 13.39 2.94
N TYR A 28 -3.19 14.49 3.14
CA TYR A 28 -2.89 15.43 2.07
C TYR A 28 -2.12 14.77 0.91
N SER A 29 -1.10 13.97 1.22
CA SER A 29 -0.31 13.24 0.22
C SER A 29 -1.16 12.24 -0.56
N TYR A 30 -1.87 11.35 0.14
CA TYR A 30 -2.64 10.29 -0.48
C TYR A 30 -3.87 10.78 -1.27
N ARG A 31 -4.41 11.97 -0.96
CA ARG A 31 -5.51 12.55 -1.75
C ARG A 31 -5.14 12.78 -3.22
N LYS A 32 -3.89 13.18 -3.50
CA LYS A 32 -3.42 13.36 -4.89
C LYS A 32 -3.17 12.00 -5.55
N ASP A 33 -2.61 11.07 -4.81
CA ASP A 33 -2.30 9.73 -5.30
C ASP A 33 -3.56 8.93 -5.65
N LEU A 34 -4.66 9.10 -4.92
CA LEU A 34 -5.94 8.47 -5.27
C LEU A 34 -6.42 8.85 -6.67
N LYS A 35 -6.28 10.13 -7.04
CA LYS A 35 -6.66 10.61 -8.39
C LYS A 35 -5.70 10.09 -9.46
N ASN A 36 -4.40 10.10 -9.17
CA ASN A 36 -3.39 9.56 -10.10
C ASN A 36 -3.52 8.04 -10.27
N HIS A 37 -3.81 7.29 -9.21
CA HIS A 37 -4.02 5.86 -9.26
C HIS A 37 -5.22 5.51 -10.15
N GLN A 38 -6.34 6.22 -9.96
CA GLN A 38 -7.51 6.07 -10.84
C GLN A 38 -7.23 6.50 -12.29
N ARG A 39 -6.30 7.43 -12.56
CA ARG A 39 -5.94 7.84 -13.91
C ARG A 39 -5.06 6.82 -14.63
N TYR A 40 -3.99 6.35 -13.98
CA TYR A 40 -2.95 5.53 -14.61
C TYR A 40 -3.17 4.02 -14.42
N TYR A 41 -3.78 3.61 -13.32
CA TYR A 41 -4.01 2.19 -12.99
C TYR A 41 -5.45 1.73 -13.22
N LYS A 42 -6.29 2.54 -13.91
CA LYS A 42 -7.66 2.13 -14.26
C LYS A 42 -7.64 0.85 -15.09
N GLY A 43 -8.24 -0.20 -14.55
CA GLY A 43 -8.27 -1.51 -15.21
C GLY A 43 -6.92 -2.22 -15.26
N ALA A 44 -5.89 -1.75 -14.54
CA ALA A 44 -4.61 -2.45 -14.43
C ALA A 44 -4.79 -3.87 -13.88
N VAL A 45 -5.68 -4.04 -12.88
CA VAL A 45 -6.03 -5.36 -12.33
C VAL A 45 -6.52 -6.32 -13.42
N LYS A 46 -7.45 -5.86 -14.28
CA LYS A 46 -7.96 -6.69 -15.38
C LYS A 46 -6.83 -7.08 -16.35
N LYS A 47 -5.97 -6.12 -16.69
CA LYS A 47 -4.81 -6.38 -17.57
C LYS A 47 -3.86 -7.41 -16.95
N VAL A 48 -3.50 -7.25 -15.68
CA VAL A 48 -2.58 -8.17 -14.99
C VAL A 48 -3.17 -9.58 -14.91
N VAL A 49 -4.46 -9.72 -14.61
CA VAL A 49 -5.12 -11.03 -14.56
C VAL A 49 -5.13 -11.70 -15.94
N ILE A 50 -5.45 -10.95 -17.01
CA ILE A 50 -5.48 -11.51 -18.37
C ILE A 50 -4.08 -11.93 -18.82
N TYR A 51 -3.10 -11.02 -18.78
CA TYR A 51 -1.75 -11.32 -19.27
C TYR A 51 -1.02 -12.31 -18.36
N GLY A 52 -1.11 -12.14 -17.04
CA GLY A 52 -0.54 -13.07 -16.07
C GLY A 52 -1.18 -14.45 -16.17
N GLY A 53 -2.51 -14.52 -16.28
CA GLY A 53 -3.23 -15.77 -16.49
C GLY A 53 -2.85 -16.46 -17.79
N LEU A 54 -2.69 -15.71 -18.87
CA LEU A 54 -2.25 -16.24 -20.16
C LEU A 54 -0.82 -16.80 -20.08
N ILE A 55 0.11 -16.09 -19.43
CA ILE A 55 1.48 -16.57 -19.23
C ILE A 55 1.47 -17.87 -18.43
N ILE A 56 0.71 -17.94 -17.33
CA ILE A 56 0.59 -19.14 -16.50
C ILE A 56 -0.03 -20.29 -17.31
N ALA A 57 -1.08 -20.03 -18.07
CA ALA A 57 -1.75 -21.04 -18.89
C ALA A 57 -0.82 -21.62 -19.96
N VAL A 58 -0.08 -20.77 -20.67
CA VAL A 58 0.92 -21.19 -21.67
C VAL A 58 2.04 -21.99 -21.00
N PHE A 59 2.56 -21.52 -19.87
CA PHE A 59 3.60 -22.23 -19.11
C PHE A 59 3.14 -23.64 -18.70
N VAL A 60 1.92 -23.77 -18.16
CA VAL A 60 1.34 -25.06 -17.77
C VAL A 60 1.12 -25.95 -18.99
N ALA A 61 0.61 -25.42 -20.11
CA ALA A 61 0.37 -26.18 -21.33
C ALA A 61 1.69 -26.73 -21.92
N ILE A 62 2.74 -25.91 -22.00
CA ILE A 62 4.07 -26.35 -22.46
C ILE A 62 4.59 -27.48 -21.56
N ARG A 63 4.54 -27.29 -20.24
CA ARG A 63 4.96 -28.32 -19.28
C ARG A 63 4.17 -29.61 -19.47
N PHE A 64 2.86 -29.52 -19.68
CA PHE A 64 2.02 -30.72 -19.83
C PHE A 64 2.32 -31.50 -21.11
N ILE A 65 2.60 -30.80 -22.21
CA ILE A 65 2.86 -31.39 -23.53
C ILE A 65 4.31 -31.91 -23.66
N TRP A 66 5.30 -31.17 -23.14
CA TRP A 66 6.73 -31.44 -23.34
C TRP A 66 7.47 -31.90 -22.08
N GLY A 67 6.85 -31.77 -20.91
CA GLY A 67 7.41 -32.19 -19.62
C GLY A 67 6.80 -33.50 -19.11
N GLN A 68 6.38 -34.37 -20.02
CA GLN A 68 6.44 -35.83 -19.85
C GLN A 68 7.90 -36.25 -20.05
#